data_AF-A0A3D0XAE8-F1
#
_entry.id   AF-A0A3D0XAE8-F1
#
_cell.length_a   1.000
_cell.length_b   1.000
_cell.length_c   1.000
_cell.angle_alpha   90.00
_cell.angle_beta   90.00
_cell.angle_gamma   90.00
#
_symmetry.space_group_name_H-M   'P 1'
#
loop_
_entity.id
_entity.type
_entity.pdbx_description
1 polymer ?
#
loop_
_entity_poly.entity_id
_entity_poly.type
_entity_poly.pdbx_seq_one_letter_code
_entity_poly.pdbx_strand_id
1 'polypeptide(L)'
;DVLDVCPEAYYIMVANPVQGGVTYLQRKYKNAKIIGMCHGYTGVYSITDTMGLDRKDVGFEVCGVNHFIWLTSFRYKGLDGYELLDKWIEEHNGEIIPNDDVRGS
;
A
#
# COMPACT_ATOMS: atom_id res chain seq x y z
N ASP A 1 -20.74 1.25 -24.13
CA ASP A 1 -19.98 1.07 -22.87
C ASP A 1 -18.51 1.43 -23.11
N VAL A 2 -17.61 1.42 -22.10
CA VAL A 2 -16.16 1.72 -22.25
C VAL A 2 -15.55 0.94 -23.41
N LEU A 3 -15.96 -0.32 -23.60
CA LEU A 3 -15.49 -1.17 -24.70
C LEU A 3 -15.95 -0.73 -26.09
N ASP A 4 -17.10 -0.06 -26.19
CA ASP A 4 -17.65 0.39 -27.48
C ASP A 4 -17.18 1.80 -27.84
N VAL A 5 -16.97 2.65 -26.81
CA VAL A 5 -16.67 4.08 -27.00
C VAL A 5 -15.17 4.34 -26.97
N CYS A 6 -14.41 3.61 -26.13
CA CYS A 6 -12.98 3.81 -25.91
C CYS A 6 -12.28 2.47 -25.62
N PRO A 7 -12.18 1.55 -26.60
CA PRO A 7 -11.66 0.19 -26.37
C PRO A 7 -10.23 0.14 -25.83
N GLU A 8 -9.43 1.18 -26.08
CA GLU A 8 -8.03 1.26 -25.63
C GLU A 8 -7.84 1.90 -24.24
N ALA A 9 -8.91 2.42 -23.62
CA ALA A 9 -8.84 3.12 -22.35
C ALA A 9 -8.64 2.16 -21.15
N TYR A 10 -7.98 2.66 -20.11
CA TYR A 10 -7.83 1.95 -18.85
C TYR A 10 -9.06 2.16 -17.96
N TYR A 11 -9.68 1.05 -17.52
CA TYR A 11 -10.72 1.05 -16.51
C TYR A 11 -10.07 0.92 -15.12
N ILE A 12 -10.08 2.02 -14.36
CA ILE A 12 -9.47 2.08 -13.02
C ILE A 12 -10.56 1.83 -11.97
N MET A 13 -10.46 0.71 -11.27
CA MET A 13 -11.42 0.33 -10.23
C MET A 13 -10.85 0.60 -8.84
N VAL A 14 -11.48 1.55 -8.14
CA VAL A 14 -11.17 1.94 -6.75
C VAL A 14 -12.24 1.49 -5.76
N ALA A 15 -13.38 1.00 -6.25
CA ALA A 15 -14.50 0.55 -5.42
C ALA A 15 -14.28 -0.88 -4.90
N ASN A 16 -14.64 -1.10 -3.63
CA ASN A 16 -14.52 -2.40 -3.00
C ASN A 16 -15.65 -3.37 -3.42
N PRO A 17 -15.38 -4.69 -3.50
CA PRO A 17 -14.08 -5.34 -3.27
C PRO A 17 -13.18 -5.25 -4.52
N VAL A 18 -12.07 -4.52 -4.44
CA VAL A 18 -11.24 -4.21 -5.62
C VAL A 18 -10.70 -5.49 -6.27
N GLN A 19 -10.21 -6.44 -5.48
CA GLN A 19 -9.72 -7.72 -6.01
C GLN A 19 -10.83 -8.56 -6.64
N GLY A 20 -11.99 -8.65 -6.00
CA GLY A 20 -13.13 -9.41 -6.53
C GLY A 20 -13.65 -8.82 -7.85
N GLY A 21 -13.80 -7.49 -7.90
CA GLY A 21 -14.28 -6.80 -9.10
C GLY A 21 -13.27 -6.85 -10.25
N VAL A 22 -11.96 -6.63 -10.01
CA VAL A 22 -10.94 -6.73 -11.06
C VAL A 22 -10.88 -8.16 -11.60
N THR A 23 -10.88 -9.17 -10.72
CA THR A 23 -10.83 -10.58 -11.12
C THR A 23 -12.04 -10.96 -11.99
N TYR A 24 -13.25 -10.54 -11.61
CA TYR A 24 -14.45 -10.80 -12.39
C TYR A 24 -14.41 -10.09 -13.75
N LEU A 25 -14.08 -8.79 -13.76
CA LEU A 25 -14.06 -7.98 -14.97
C LEU A 25 -13.00 -8.48 -15.97
N GLN A 26 -11.81 -8.86 -15.50
CA GLN A 26 -10.76 -9.43 -16.36
C GLN A 26 -11.16 -10.78 -16.96
N ARG A 27 -11.87 -11.63 -16.20
CA ARG A 27 -12.38 -12.91 -16.73
C ARG A 27 -13.48 -12.71 -17.77
N LYS A 28 -14.38 -11.75 -17.54
CA LYS A 28 -15.53 -11.46 -18.41
C LYS A 28 -15.14 -10.69 -19.67
N TYR A 29 -14.16 -9.79 -19.57
CA TYR A 29 -13.75 -8.88 -20.64
C TYR A 29 -12.24 -8.99 -20.89
N LYS A 30 -11.84 -10.07 -21.58
CA LYS A 30 -10.42 -10.41 -21.81
C LYS A 30 -9.60 -9.33 -22.54
N ASN A 31 -10.26 -8.49 -23.32
CA ASN A 31 -9.61 -7.43 -24.11
C ASN A 31 -9.64 -6.06 -23.40
N ALA A 32 -10.25 -5.97 -22.22
CA ALA A 32 -10.33 -4.73 -21.45
C ALA A 32 -9.06 -4.51 -20.63
N LYS A 33 -8.50 -3.29 -20.66
CA LYS A 33 -7.38 -2.88 -19.81
C LYS A 33 -7.91 -2.46 -18.44
N ILE A 34 -7.84 -3.33 -17.44
CA ILE A 34 -8.42 -3.11 -16.10
C ILE A 34 -7.30 -3.01 -15.06
N ILE A 35 -7.30 -1.94 -14.26
CA ILE A 35 -6.37 -1.72 -13.14
C ILE A 35 -7.19 -1.56 -11.85
N GLY A 36 -6.82 -2.30 -10.81
CA GLY A 36 -7.37 -2.13 -9.46
C GLY A 36 -6.43 -1.30 -8.61
N MET A 37 -6.94 -0.26 -7.94
CA MET A 37 -6.16 0.57 -7.03
C MET A 37 -6.75 0.53 -5.62
N CYS A 38 -5.88 0.38 -4.63
CA CYS A 38 -6.24 0.41 -3.21
C CYS A 38 -5.14 1.12 -2.41
N HIS A 39 -5.51 1.78 -1.32
CA HIS A 39 -4.61 2.53 -0.45
C HIS A 39 -3.96 1.67 0.65
N GLY A 40 -4.03 0.33 0.58
CA GLY A 40 -3.52 -0.54 1.66
C GLY A 40 -2.05 -0.30 2.04
N TYR A 41 -1.23 0.19 1.11
CA TYR A 41 0.18 0.50 1.35
C TYR A 41 0.41 1.68 2.32
N THR A 42 -0.61 2.49 2.62
CA THR A 42 -0.45 3.65 3.51
C THR A 42 -0.08 3.27 4.94
N GLY A 43 -0.32 2.01 5.35
CA GLY A 43 0.07 1.51 6.67
C GLY A 43 1.58 1.58 6.92
N VAL A 44 2.42 1.48 5.87
CA VAL A 44 3.88 1.62 6.00
C VAL A 44 4.25 3.02 6.47
N TYR A 45 3.58 4.06 5.97
CA TYR A 45 3.84 5.44 6.38
C TYR A 45 3.45 5.70 7.83
N SER A 46 2.35 5.11 8.33
CA SER A 46 1.97 5.23 9.73
C SER A 46 3.05 4.65 10.67
N ILE A 47 3.64 3.51 10.29
CA ILE A 47 4.73 2.89 11.07
C ILE A 47 5.97 3.78 11.05
N THR A 48 6.37 4.27 9.87
CA THR A 48 7.58 5.11 9.75
C THR A 48 7.45 6.43 10.48
N ASP A 49 6.27 7.05 10.47
CA ASP A 49 6.02 8.29 11.22
C ASP A 49 6.06 8.06 12.73
N THR A 50 5.51 6.93 13.20
CA THR A 50 5.55 6.55 14.62
C THR A 50 6.99 6.32 15.09
N MET A 51 7.83 5.76 14.22
CA MET A 51 9.27 5.59 14.46
C MET A 51 10.08 6.89 14.29
N GLY A 52 9.45 8.00 13.88
CA GLY A 52 10.13 9.28 13.63
C GLY A 52 11.08 9.27 12.41
N LEU A 53 10.88 8.36 11.46
CA LEU A 53 11.70 8.25 10.26
C LEU A 53 11.23 9.24 9.18
N ASP A 54 12.18 9.90 8.51
CA ASP A 54 11.86 10.77 7.38
C ASP A 54 11.43 9.92 6.17
N ARG A 55 10.19 10.10 5.72
CA ARG A 55 9.59 9.34 4.61
C ARG A 55 10.42 9.40 3.33
N LYS A 56 11.21 10.47 3.10
CA LYS A 56 12.04 10.61 1.88
C LYS A 56 13.19 9.60 1.83
N ASP A 57 13.61 9.13 3.00
CA ASP A 57 14.74 8.22 3.18
C ASP A 57 14.26 6.76 3.34
N VAL A 58 12.93 6.53 3.30
CA VAL A 58 12.31 5.23 3.38
C VAL A 58 12.12 4.64 1.98
N GLY A 59 12.67 3.44 1.76
CA GLY A 59 12.37 2.60 0.61
C GLY A 59 11.64 1.34 1.06
N PHE A 60 10.57 0.96 0.37
CA PHE A 60 9.86 -0.27 0.71
C PHE A 60 9.24 -0.94 -0.52
N GLU A 61 9.04 -2.25 -0.41
CA GLU A 61 8.26 -3.02 -1.37
C GLU A 61 7.16 -3.76 -0.63
N VAL A 62 5.96 -3.71 -1.20
CA VAL A 62 4.79 -4.42 -0.70
C VAL A 62 4.31 -5.37 -1.78
N CYS A 63 4.13 -6.64 -1.41
CA CYS A 63 3.60 -7.66 -2.30
C CYS A 63 2.43 -8.37 -1.62
N GLY A 64 1.43 -8.77 -2.42
CA GLY A 64 0.29 -9.53 -1.92
C GLY A 64 -0.98 -9.31 -2.74
N VAL A 65 -2.12 -9.63 -2.13
CA VAL A 65 -3.44 -9.41 -2.72
C VAL A 65 -4.17 -8.31 -1.93
N ASN A 66 -5.27 -7.78 -2.46
CA ASN A 66 -5.98 -6.67 -1.82
C ASN A 66 -6.36 -7.05 -0.37
N HIS A 67 -6.02 -6.18 0.60
CA HIS A 67 -6.17 -6.39 2.06
C HIS A 67 -5.33 -7.53 2.67
N PHE A 68 -4.48 -8.19 1.90
CA PHE A 68 -3.51 -9.20 2.35
C PHE A 68 -2.15 -8.91 1.72
N ILE A 69 -1.55 -7.84 2.19
CA ILE A 69 -0.25 -7.35 1.72
C ILE A 69 0.81 -7.52 2.79
N TRP A 70 2.03 -7.84 2.37
CA TRP A 70 3.18 -8.02 3.24
C TRP A 70 4.28 -7.06 2.81
N LEU A 71 4.96 -6.46 3.79
CA LEU A 71 6.13 -5.61 3.57
C LEU A 71 7.32 -6.50 3.23
N THR A 72 7.54 -6.81 1.96
CA THR A 72 8.58 -7.77 1.56
C THR A 72 10.00 -7.20 1.62
N SER A 73 10.12 -5.88 1.58
CA SER A 73 11.38 -5.15 1.72
C SER A 73 11.12 -3.85 2.46
N PHE A 74 11.95 -3.54 3.45
CA PHE A 74 11.93 -2.28 4.17
C PHE A 74 13.37 -1.78 4.34
N ARG A 75 13.63 -0.55 3.91
CA ARG A 75 14.95 0.07 3.95
C ARG A 75 14.84 1.50 4.44
N TYR A 76 15.81 1.92 5.23
CA TYR A 76 15.96 3.31 5.63
C TYR A 76 17.40 3.77 5.39
N LYS A 77 17.58 4.84 4.60
CA LYS A 77 18.91 5.34 4.18
C LYS A 77 19.83 4.25 3.58
N GLY A 78 19.23 3.29 2.88
CA GLY A 78 19.94 2.18 2.23
C GLY A 78 20.30 1.00 3.14
N LEU A 79 19.96 1.05 4.43
CA LEU A 79 20.16 -0.02 5.41
C LEU A 79 18.87 -0.83 5.61
N ASP A 80 18.99 -2.03 6.17
CA ASP A 80 17.83 -2.86 6.51
C ASP A 80 16.98 -2.16 7.58
N GLY A 81 15.74 -1.82 7.21
CA GLY A 81 14.82 -1.13 8.08
C GLY A 81 14.22 -2.03 9.17
N TYR A 82 14.25 -3.36 8.99
CA TYR A 82 13.71 -4.28 9.97
C TYR A 82 14.47 -4.24 11.29
N GLU A 83 15.80 -4.06 11.28
CA GLU A 83 16.57 -3.90 12.50
C GLU A 83 16.15 -2.67 13.32
N LEU A 84 15.72 -1.58 12.64
CA LEU A 84 15.20 -0.38 13.30
C LEU A 84 13.82 -0.63 13.88
N LEU A 85 12.98 -1.38 13.15
CA LEU A 85 11.64 -1.76 13.60
C LEU A 85 11.71 -2.65 14.83
N ASP A 86 12.58 -3.67 14.83
CA ASP A 86 12.75 -4.59 15.96
C ASP A 86 13.22 -3.85 17.21
N LYS A 87 14.23 -2.98 17.08
CA LYS A 87 14.69 -2.12 18.19
C LYS A 87 13.58 -1.24 18.73
N TRP A 88 12.80 -0.62 17.83
CA TRP A 88 11.69 0.24 18.23
C TRP A 88 10.62 -0.56 18.99
N ILE A 89 10.29 -1.78 18.54
CA ILE A 89 9.35 -2.69 19.21
C ILE A 89 9.85 -3.07 20.61
N GLU A 90 11.13 -3.40 20.76
CA GLU A 90 11.74 -3.73 22.06
C GLU A 90 11.67 -2.56 23.04
N GLU A 91 11.93 -1.33 22.56
CA GLU A 91 11.91 -0.12 23.38
C GLU A 91 10.49 0.34 23.77
N HIS A 92 9.48 0.03 22.94
CA HIS A 92 8.11 0.54 23.08
C HIS A 92 7.07 -0.56 23.37
N ASN A 93 7.50 -1.78 23.69
CA ASN A 93 6.64 -2.97 23.92
C ASN A 93 5.62 -3.22 22.79
N GLY A 94 5.91 -2.79 21.55
CA GLY A 94 5.01 -2.92 20.41
C GLY A 94 3.75 -2.05 20.46
N GLU A 95 3.67 -1.06 21.36
CA GLU A 95 2.54 -0.12 21.39
C GLU A 95 2.69 0.92 20.27
N ILE A 96 1.82 0.83 19.26
CA ILE A 96 1.68 1.88 18.24
C ILE A 96 0.91 3.04 18.87
N ILE A 97 1.63 4.05 19.36
CA ILE A 97 1.04 5.31 19.81
C ILE A 97 0.90 6.21 18.57
N PRO A 98 -0.33 6.47 18.07
CA PRO A 98 -0.50 7.35 16.92
C PRO A 98 0.02 8.74 17.28
N ASN A 99 0.92 9.27 16.44
CA ASN A 99 1.32 10.66 16.54
C ASN A 99 0.14 11.51 16.05
N ASP A 100 -0.64 12.08 16.97
CA ASP A 100 -1.82 12.91 16.65
C ASP A 100 -1.47 14.22 15.92
N ASP A 101 -0.18 14.54 15.79
CA ASP A 101 0.34 15.79 15.21
C ASP A 101 0.33 15.84 13.66
N VAL A 102 -0.04 14.75 12.95
CA VAL A 102 -0.01 14.74 11.47
C VAL A 102 -1.37 15.08 10.82
N ARG A 103 -2.41 15.39 11.60
CA ARG A 103 -3.70 15.93 11.10
C ARG A 103 -3.75 17.45 11.30
N GLY A 104 -2.86 18.18 10.65
CA GLY A 104 -2.78 19.64 10.81
C GLY A 104 -2.15 20.38 9.64
N SER A 105 -2.81 20.38 8.47
CA SER A 105 -3.03 21.53 7.56
C SER A 105 -3.60 21.09 6.22
#